data_AF-A0A9D4LTY8-F1
#
_entry.id   AF-A0A9D4LTY8-F1
#
_cell.length_a   1.000
_cell.length_b   1.000
_cell.length_c   1.000
_cell.angle_alpha   90.00
_cell.angle_beta   90.00
_cell.angle_gamma   90.00
#
_symmetry.space_group_name_H-M   'P 1'
#
loop_
_entity.id
_entity.type
_entity.pdbx_description
1 polymer ?
#
loop_
_entity_poly.entity_id
_entity_poly.type
_entity_poly.pdbx_seq_one_letter_code
_entity_poly.pdbx_strand_id
1 'polypeptide(L)'
;MVNSSAHIQVQSSNISSSTDTDFQNPTSSTRSSTSPGELLIKFHFNSYRKRSTSAKKRRTALSAARSEVKALKENYGNMQKEAWKYKKRFQRMNQENNIDNSISSKTNERKENMTPKSKAHRDIREAGLTPRSMPKSIVRKLVMGNAVCAEIQEVVEKYPQQSKRRMII
;
A
#
# COMPACT_ATOMS: atom_id res chain seq x y z
N MET A 1 -21.69 49.25 27.10
CA MET A 1 -21.50 50.67 27.44
C MET A 1 -20.04 51.00 27.16
N VAL A 2 -19.73 51.81 26.16
CA VAL A 2 -18.34 52.08 25.75
C VAL A 2 -18.04 53.53 26.11
N ASN A 3 -17.31 53.73 27.20
CA ASN A 3 -16.83 55.06 27.62
C ASN A 3 -15.66 55.47 26.74
N SER A 4 -15.81 56.55 25.99
CA SER A 4 -14.71 57.21 25.29
C SER A 4 -14.29 58.44 26.08
N SER A 5 -13.19 58.32 26.84
CA SER A 5 -12.54 59.49 27.44
C SER A 5 -11.67 60.17 26.39
N ALA A 6 -11.96 61.44 26.10
CA ALA A 6 -11.07 62.29 25.31
C ALA A 6 -10.02 62.91 26.23
N HIS A 7 -8.74 62.66 25.96
CA HIS A 7 -7.62 63.29 26.64
C HIS A 7 -7.01 64.33 25.70
N ILE A 8 -7.04 65.61 26.10
CA ILE A 8 -6.41 66.70 25.35
C ILE A 8 -5.02 66.91 25.95
N GLN A 9 -3.98 66.57 25.18
CA GLN A 9 -2.60 66.85 25.53
C GLN A 9 -2.12 68.02 24.69
N VAL A 10 -1.93 69.17 25.33
CA VAL A 10 -1.25 70.33 24.75
C VAL A 10 0.24 70.10 24.94
N GLN A 11 0.98 69.92 23.84
CA GLN A 11 2.43 70.00 23.85
C GLN A 11 2.89 71.00 22.79
N SER A 12 3.54 72.05 23.30
CA SER A 12 4.30 73.05 22.56
C SER A 12 5.48 72.36 21.88
N SER A 13 5.62 72.55 20.58
CA SER A 13 6.76 72.11 19.79
C SER A 13 7.97 72.99 20.07
N ASN A 14 9.08 72.40 20.52
CA ASN A 14 10.41 72.86 20.15
C ASN A 14 11.07 71.77 19.30
N ILE A 15 11.31 72.13 18.04
CA ILE A 15 11.94 71.32 17.00
C ILE A 15 13.42 71.70 16.94
N SER A 16 14.30 70.70 16.87
CA SER A 16 15.60 70.75 16.17
C SER A 16 15.95 69.31 15.77
N SER A 17 15.65 68.88 14.53
CA SER A 17 16.40 69.01 13.27
C SER A 17 17.49 67.96 13.04
N SER A 18 17.27 67.07 12.05
CA SER A 18 18.15 66.73 10.91
C SER A 18 17.65 65.40 10.27
N THR A 19 17.53 65.20 8.96
CA THR A 19 17.78 65.96 7.73
C THR A 19 16.89 65.38 6.60
N ASP A 20 16.88 66.08 5.46
CA ASP A 20 16.71 65.54 4.10
C ASP A 20 15.30 65.32 3.53
N THR A 21 14.79 66.34 2.82
CA THR A 21 14.76 66.43 1.33
C THR A 21 13.69 67.44 0.90
N ASP A 22 14.12 68.46 0.14
CA ASP A 22 13.24 69.48 -0.44
C ASP A 22 12.48 68.94 -1.66
N PHE A 23 11.15 69.08 -1.65
CA PHE A 23 10.33 69.01 -2.86
C PHE A 23 9.74 70.40 -3.13
N GLN A 24 10.08 70.96 -4.29
CA GLN A 24 9.49 72.19 -4.78
C GLN A 24 8.00 72.02 -5.12
N ASN A 25 7.21 72.94 -4.55
CA ASN A 25 5.90 73.50 -4.89
C ASN A 25 5.06 72.94 -6.06
N PRO A 26 3.73 72.88 -5.89
CA PRO A 26 2.78 73.19 -6.97
C PRO A 26 2.27 74.63 -6.83
N THR A 27 2.56 75.46 -7.82
CA THR A 27 1.79 76.67 -8.11
C THR A 27 0.46 76.31 -8.76
N SER A 28 -0.66 76.76 -8.17
CA SER A 28 -1.73 77.42 -8.93
C SER A 28 -2.82 77.92 -7.98
N SER A 29 -2.86 79.26 -7.93
CA SER A 29 -3.89 80.12 -7.39
C SER A 29 -5.31 79.75 -7.81
N THR A 30 -6.22 79.70 -6.84
CA THR A 30 -7.57 80.29 -6.98
C THR A 30 -7.98 80.84 -5.63
N ARG A 31 -7.89 82.17 -5.48
CA ARG A 31 -8.56 82.94 -4.44
C ARG A 31 -10.07 82.77 -4.62
N SER A 32 -10.74 82.05 -3.73
CA SER A 32 -12.17 82.25 -3.49
C SER A 32 -12.34 83.04 -2.20
N SER A 33 -13.15 84.08 -2.30
CA SER A 33 -13.49 85.05 -1.27
C SER A 33 -13.99 84.39 0.00
N THR A 34 -13.42 84.82 1.12
CA THR A 34 -13.87 84.63 2.49
C THR A 34 -15.36 84.91 2.67
N SER A 35 -16.16 83.84 2.79
CA SER A 35 -17.35 83.84 3.65
C SER A 35 -16.89 83.51 5.08
N PRO A 36 -17.28 84.29 6.11
CA PRO A 36 -16.89 84.04 7.48
C PRO A 36 -17.78 82.93 8.03
N GLY A 37 -17.33 81.67 7.96
CA GLY A 37 -18.08 80.58 8.59
C GLY A 37 -17.80 79.14 8.18
N GLU A 38 -16.82 78.83 7.34
CA GLU A 38 -16.56 77.43 6.98
C GLU A 38 -15.21 76.92 7.49
N LEU A 39 -15.28 76.13 8.56
CA LEU A 39 -14.15 75.38 9.10
C LEU A 39 -13.95 74.12 8.24
N LEU A 40 -13.07 74.20 7.23
CA LEU A 40 -12.76 73.07 6.36
C LEU A 40 -11.85 72.06 7.08
N ILE A 41 -12.46 71.03 7.68
CA ILE A 41 -11.74 69.90 8.28
C ILE A 41 -11.29 68.95 7.15
N LYS A 42 -10.00 68.98 6.82
CA LYS A 42 -9.41 68.07 5.83
C LYS A 42 -9.08 66.72 6.47
N PHE A 43 -9.96 65.74 6.29
CA PHE A 43 -9.71 64.37 6.75
C PHE A 43 -8.78 63.65 5.77
N HIS A 44 -7.57 63.30 6.22
CA HIS A 44 -6.69 62.38 5.50
C HIS A 44 -6.97 60.94 5.91
N PHE A 45 -7.77 60.23 5.12
CA PHE A 45 -7.97 58.79 5.30
C PHE A 45 -6.84 58.02 4.64
N ASN A 46 -5.86 57.58 5.43
CA ASN A 46 -4.86 56.61 4.97
C ASN A 46 -5.53 55.25 4.76
N SER A 47 -5.93 54.95 3.53
CA SER A 47 -6.53 53.66 3.15
C SER A 47 -5.48 52.56 2.99
N TYR A 48 -4.60 52.34 3.98
CA TYR A 48 -3.80 51.13 4.00
C TYR A 48 -4.71 49.97 4.44
N ARG A 49 -5.35 49.31 3.47
CA ARG A 49 -6.11 48.08 3.71
C ARG A 49 -5.13 46.97 4.12
N LYS A 50 -4.77 46.90 5.40
CA LYS A 50 -3.96 45.80 5.95
C LYS A 50 -4.65 44.48 5.58
N ARG A 51 -4.00 43.63 4.78
CA ARG A 51 -4.51 42.29 4.44
C ARG A 51 -4.79 41.56 5.76
N SER A 52 -6.06 41.22 6.00
CA SER A 52 -6.49 40.58 7.25
C SER A 52 -5.66 39.33 7.55
N THR A 53 -5.07 39.25 8.74
CA THR A 53 -4.34 38.08 9.24
C THR A 53 -5.21 36.82 9.22
N SER A 54 -6.53 36.98 9.42
CA SER A 54 -7.53 35.92 9.28
C SER A 54 -7.60 35.36 7.85
N ALA A 55 -7.56 36.22 6.83
CA ALA A 55 -7.55 35.76 5.44
C ALA A 55 -6.27 34.98 5.09
N LYS A 56 -5.11 35.37 5.64
CA LYS A 56 -3.86 34.61 5.49
C LYS A 56 -3.95 33.25 6.18
N LYS A 57 -4.46 33.19 7.43
CA LYS A 57 -4.67 31.95 8.18
C LYS A 57 -5.62 30.98 7.47
N ARG A 58 -6.71 31.47 6.86
CA ARG A 58 -7.63 30.64 6.07
C ARG A 58 -6.97 30.03 4.84
N ARG A 59 -6.12 30.79 4.14
CA ARG A 59 -5.39 30.28 2.96
C ARG A 59 -4.38 29.20 3.34
N THR A 60 -3.65 29.37 4.43
CA THR A 60 -2.71 28.35 4.91
C THR A 60 -3.43 27.08 5.36
N ALA A 61 -4.54 27.22 6.08
CA ALA A 61 -5.36 26.07 6.48
C ALA A 61 -5.93 25.32 5.27
N LEU A 62 -6.43 26.03 4.26
CA LEU A 62 -6.92 25.42 3.02
C LEU A 62 -5.82 24.67 2.26
N SER A 63 -4.61 25.23 2.22
CA SER A 63 -3.47 24.58 1.58
C SER A 63 -3.09 23.28 2.32
N ALA A 64 -3.05 23.31 3.65
CA ALA A 64 -2.76 22.14 4.47
C ALA A 64 -3.81 21.02 4.27
N ALA A 65 -5.10 21.38 4.28
CA ALA A 65 -6.19 20.44 4.02
C ALA A 65 -6.09 19.81 2.62
N ARG A 66 -5.71 20.59 1.59
CA ARG A 66 -5.52 20.06 0.23
C ARG A 66 -4.34 19.09 0.15
N SER A 67 -3.22 19.38 0.82
CA SER A 67 -2.11 18.43 0.88
C SER A 67 -2.48 17.14 1.61
N GLU A 68 -3.25 17.23 2.69
CA GLU A 68 -3.71 16.07 3.45
C GLU A 68 -4.66 15.20 2.63
N VAL A 69 -5.62 15.81 1.92
CA VAL A 69 -6.52 15.08 1.00
C VAL A 69 -5.73 14.38 -0.11
N LYS A 70 -4.68 15.00 -0.64
CA LYS A 70 -3.82 14.37 -1.65
C LYS A 70 -3.08 13.17 -1.06
N ALA A 71 -2.47 13.31 0.12
CA ALA A 71 -1.79 12.22 0.80
C ALA A 71 -2.73 11.05 1.14
N LEU A 72 -3.95 11.34 1.59
CA LEU A 72 -4.96 10.32 1.86
C LEU A 72 -5.39 9.58 0.58
N LYS A 73 -5.54 10.28 -0.54
CA LYS A 73 -5.83 9.64 -1.84
C LYS A 73 -4.70 8.72 -2.30
N GLU A 74 -3.46 9.14 -2.15
CA GLU A 74 -2.29 8.31 -2.48
C GLU A 74 -2.21 7.08 -1.58
N ASN A 75 -2.43 7.25 -0.27
CA ASN A 75 -2.44 6.14 0.67
C ASN A 75 -3.58 5.16 0.38
N TYR A 76 -4.78 5.65 0.10
CA TYR A 76 -5.92 4.82 -0.29
C TYR A 76 -5.62 4.01 -1.56
N GLY A 77 -5.01 4.63 -2.57
CA GLY A 77 -4.57 3.95 -3.79
C GLY A 77 -3.54 2.85 -3.52
N ASN A 78 -2.60 3.09 -2.61
CA ASN A 78 -1.62 2.08 -2.19
C ASN A 78 -2.28 0.92 -1.44
N MET A 79 -3.20 1.20 -0.51
CA MET A 79 -3.97 0.17 0.19
C MET A 79 -4.80 -0.69 -0.77
N GLN A 80 -5.43 -0.09 -1.78
CA GLN A 80 -6.17 -0.85 -2.79
C GLN A 80 -5.26 -1.80 -3.59
N LYS A 81 -4.05 -1.34 -3.97
CA LYS A 81 -3.06 -2.19 -4.66
C LYS A 81 -2.62 -3.36 -3.78
N GLU A 82 -2.35 -3.13 -2.50
CA GLU A 82 -1.99 -4.18 -1.56
C GLU A 82 -3.16 -5.17 -1.35
N ALA A 83 -4.38 -4.67 -1.15
CA ALA A 83 -5.57 -5.51 -1.06
C ALA A 83 -5.74 -6.41 -2.30
N TRP A 84 -5.47 -5.89 -3.50
CA TRP A 84 -5.51 -6.68 -4.72
C TRP A 84 -4.40 -7.73 -4.80
N LYS A 85 -3.17 -7.40 -4.36
CA LYS A 85 -2.08 -8.39 -4.24
C LYS A 85 -2.45 -9.51 -3.27
N TYR A 86 -3.01 -9.19 -2.11
CA TYR A 86 -3.46 -10.17 -1.13
C TYR A 86 -4.59 -11.05 -1.69
N LYS A 87 -5.58 -10.45 -2.37
CA LYS A 87 -6.64 -11.20 -3.06
C LYS A 87 -6.08 -12.20 -4.07
N LYS A 88 -5.10 -11.79 -4.89
CA LYS A 88 -4.42 -12.68 -5.84
C LYS A 88 -3.60 -13.78 -5.17
N ARG A 89 -2.94 -13.49 -4.04
CA ARG A 89 -2.22 -14.51 -3.25
C ARG A 89 -3.19 -15.53 -2.66
N PHE A 90 -4.30 -15.07 -2.10
CA PHE A 90 -5.36 -15.93 -1.56
C PHE A 90 -5.98 -16.82 -2.63
N GLN A 91 -6.28 -16.29 -3.82
CA GLN A 91 -6.79 -17.08 -4.95
C GLN A 91 -5.82 -18.19 -5.38
N ARG A 92 -4.51 -17.88 -5.46
CA ARG A 92 -3.47 -18.88 -5.79
C ARG A 92 -3.36 -19.96 -4.72
N MET A 93 -3.32 -19.58 -3.44
CA MET A 93 -3.29 -20.52 -2.33
C MET A 93 -4.52 -21.44 -2.32
N ASN A 94 -5.71 -20.92 -2.62
CA ASN A 94 -6.93 -21.74 -2.74
C ASN A 94 -6.87 -22.69 -3.95
N GLN A 95 -6.24 -22.29 -5.05
CA GLN A 95 -6.03 -23.19 -6.19
C GLN A 95 -5.04 -24.30 -5.83
N GLU A 96 -3.91 -23.97 -5.19
CA GLU A 96 -2.92 -24.94 -4.72
C GLU A 96 -3.55 -25.93 -3.72
N ASN A 97 -4.29 -25.44 -2.72
CA ASN A 97 -4.98 -26.29 -1.75
C ASN A 97 -6.07 -27.18 -2.38
N ASN A 98 -6.77 -26.71 -3.42
CA ASN A 98 -7.73 -27.54 -4.15
C ASN A 98 -7.05 -28.57 -5.05
N ILE A 99 -5.88 -28.25 -5.61
CA ILE A 99 -5.05 -29.20 -6.35
C ILE A 99 -4.52 -30.26 -5.39
N ASP A 100 -4.03 -29.89 -4.22
CA ASP A 100 -3.47 -30.82 -3.22
C ASP A 100 -4.55 -31.72 -2.60
N ASN A 101 -5.77 -31.22 -2.36
CA ASN A 101 -6.90 -32.05 -1.95
C ASN A 101 -7.40 -33.00 -3.06
N SER A 102 -7.19 -32.67 -4.34
CA SER A 102 -7.47 -33.56 -5.48
C SER A 102 -6.37 -34.60 -5.73
N ILE A 103 -5.16 -34.37 -5.20
CA ILE A 103 -4.01 -35.28 -5.27
C ILE A 103 -3.98 -36.21 -4.03
N SER A 104 -4.31 -35.69 -2.84
CA SER A 104 -4.36 -36.45 -1.58
C SER A 104 -5.52 -37.45 -1.51
N SER A 105 -6.63 -37.17 -2.20
CA SER A 105 -7.75 -38.11 -2.34
C SER A 105 -7.48 -39.26 -3.31
N LYS A 106 -6.30 -39.32 -3.96
CA LYS A 106 -5.90 -40.44 -4.83
C LYS A 106 -4.87 -41.40 -4.21
N THR A 107 -4.44 -41.17 -2.96
CA THR A 107 -3.33 -41.93 -2.38
C THR A 107 -3.68 -43.27 -1.74
N ASN A 108 -4.97 -43.63 -1.59
CA ASN A 108 -5.32 -44.88 -0.90
C ASN A 108 -5.89 -46.00 -1.77
N GLU A 109 -6.14 -45.82 -3.07
CA GLU A 109 -6.72 -46.90 -3.91
C GLU A 109 -6.12 -47.04 -5.32
N ARG A 110 -4.92 -46.51 -5.60
CA ARG A 110 -4.25 -46.80 -6.86
C ARG A 110 -3.36 -48.03 -6.74
N LYS A 111 -3.98 -49.21 -6.82
CA LYS A 111 -3.37 -50.40 -7.44
C LYS A 111 -3.23 -50.14 -8.96
N GLU A 112 -2.66 -49.01 -9.36
CA GLU A 112 -2.38 -48.75 -10.77
C GLU A 112 -1.21 -49.62 -11.19
N ASN A 113 -1.33 -50.25 -12.37
CA ASN A 113 -0.30 -51.06 -13.00
C ASN A 113 0.95 -50.21 -13.28
N MET A 114 1.79 -50.00 -12.26
CA MET A 114 3.01 -49.23 -12.38
C MET A 114 4.06 -50.06 -13.10
N THR A 115 4.76 -49.46 -14.05
CA THR A 115 5.93 -50.11 -14.67
C THR A 115 7.00 -50.39 -13.61
N PRO A 116 7.84 -51.44 -13.78
CA PRO A 116 8.90 -51.77 -12.82
C PRO A 116 9.81 -50.59 -12.48
N LYS A 117 10.04 -49.71 -13.45
CA LYS A 117 10.80 -48.46 -13.27
C LYS A 117 10.09 -47.43 -12.39
N SER A 118 8.78 -47.24 -12.60
CA SER A 118 7.99 -46.31 -11.80
C SER A 118 7.87 -46.79 -10.36
N LYS A 119 7.70 -48.11 -10.16
CA LYS A 119 7.71 -48.75 -8.84
C LYS A 119 9.05 -48.58 -8.14
N ALA A 120 10.17 -48.85 -8.82
CA ALA A 120 11.51 -48.61 -8.28
C ALA A 120 11.73 -47.16 -7.83
N HIS A 121 11.27 -46.17 -8.60
CA HIS A 121 11.38 -44.76 -8.19
C HIS A 121 10.46 -44.40 -7.02
N ARG A 122 9.31 -45.04 -6.88
CA ARG A 122 8.42 -44.89 -5.73
C ARG A 122 9.06 -45.48 -4.48
N ASP A 123 9.58 -46.70 -4.54
CA ASP A 123 10.23 -47.39 -3.42
C ASP A 123 11.41 -46.57 -2.88
N ILE A 124 12.21 -45.96 -3.78
CA ILE A 124 13.31 -45.07 -3.39
C ILE A 124 12.79 -43.84 -2.61
N ARG A 125 11.66 -43.26 -3.03
CA ARG A 125 11.03 -42.12 -2.34
C ARG A 125 10.42 -42.51 -1.01
N GLU A 126 9.79 -43.67 -0.92
CA GLU A 126 9.24 -44.22 0.33
C GLU A 126 10.36 -44.50 1.34
N ALA A 127 11.55 -44.87 0.87
CA ALA A 127 12.76 -44.96 1.68
C ALA A 127 13.39 -43.60 2.07
N GLY A 128 12.73 -42.48 1.75
CA GLY A 128 13.21 -41.12 2.07
C GLY A 128 14.33 -40.61 1.15
N LEU A 129 14.58 -41.26 0.02
CA LEU A 129 15.67 -40.92 -0.91
C LEU A 129 15.12 -40.34 -2.22
N THR A 130 15.97 -39.65 -2.98
CA THR A 130 15.59 -39.19 -4.33
C THR A 130 16.13 -40.16 -5.39
N PRO A 131 15.34 -40.55 -6.42
CA PRO A 131 15.84 -41.41 -7.49
C PRO A 131 17.10 -40.87 -8.20
N ARG A 132 17.30 -39.55 -8.21
CA ARG A 132 18.44 -38.88 -8.82
C ARG A 132 19.71 -38.94 -7.96
N SER A 133 19.57 -39.02 -6.63
CA SER A 133 20.72 -39.16 -5.71
C SER A 133 21.26 -40.59 -5.64
N MET A 134 20.53 -41.58 -6.16
CA MET A 134 20.94 -42.97 -6.13
C MET A 134 21.90 -43.33 -7.28
N PRO A 135 22.95 -44.15 -7.01
CA PRO A 135 23.76 -44.75 -8.06
C PRO A 135 22.91 -45.51 -9.08
N LYS A 136 23.20 -45.31 -10.38
CA LYS A 136 22.45 -45.94 -11.50
C LYS A 136 22.39 -47.47 -11.40
N SER A 137 23.43 -48.10 -10.84
CA SER A 137 23.49 -49.55 -10.62
C SER A 137 22.41 -50.02 -9.65
N ILE A 138 22.16 -49.28 -8.57
CA ILE A 138 21.14 -49.61 -7.57
C ILE A 138 19.75 -49.45 -8.19
N VAL A 139 19.53 -48.34 -8.92
CA VAL A 139 18.25 -48.11 -9.62
C VAL A 139 17.99 -49.24 -10.62
N ARG A 140 18.98 -49.66 -11.41
CA ARG A 140 18.83 -50.78 -12.36
C ARG A 140 18.51 -52.10 -11.67
N LYS A 141 19.20 -52.44 -10.57
CA LYS A 141 18.92 -53.66 -9.79
C LYS A 141 17.49 -53.66 -9.27
N LEU A 142 17.02 -52.54 -8.74
CA LEU A 142 15.67 -52.40 -8.22
C LEU A 142 14.61 -52.52 -9.33
N VAL A 143 14.85 -51.90 -10.49
CA VAL A 143 13.98 -52.03 -11.68
C VAL A 143 13.88 -53.50 -12.10
N MET A 144 15.00 -54.23 -12.17
CA MET A 144 15.00 -55.64 -12.54
C MET A 144 14.30 -56.52 -11.50
N GLY A 145 14.58 -56.32 -10.21
CA GLY A 145 13.90 -57.05 -9.14
C GLY A 145 12.38 -56.85 -9.17
N ASN A 146 11.94 -55.61 -9.38
CA ASN A 146 10.52 -55.30 -9.53
C ASN A 146 9.88 -55.91 -10.80
N ALA A 147 10.65 -56.09 -11.87
CA ALA A 147 10.17 -56.79 -13.08
C ALA A 147 9.97 -58.28 -12.81
N VAL A 148 10.94 -58.94 -12.18
CA VAL A 148 10.83 -60.36 -11.79
C VAL A 148 9.66 -60.58 -10.83
N CYS A 149 9.46 -59.70 -9.85
CA CYS A 149 8.31 -59.80 -8.96
C CYS A 149 6.96 -59.66 -9.69
N ALA A 150 6.89 -58.79 -10.71
CA ALA A 150 5.69 -58.63 -11.52
C ALA A 150 5.39 -59.90 -12.33
N GLU A 151 6.41 -60.52 -12.93
CA GLU A 151 6.28 -61.80 -13.64
C GLU A 151 5.82 -62.92 -12.71
N ILE A 152 6.40 -63.04 -11.51
CA ILE A 152 5.98 -64.03 -10.51
C ILE A 152 4.53 -63.81 -10.11
N GLN A 153 4.13 -62.56 -9.86
CA GLN A 153 2.76 -62.23 -9.51
C GLN A 153 1.78 -62.61 -10.62
N GLU A 154 2.12 -62.33 -11.88
CA GLU A 154 1.33 -62.73 -13.05
C GLU A 154 1.18 -64.26 -13.14
N VAL A 155 2.25 -65.01 -12.87
CA VAL A 155 2.20 -66.49 -12.83
C VAL A 155 1.29 -66.99 -11.70
N VAL A 156 1.39 -66.41 -10.51
CA VAL A 156 0.57 -66.78 -9.34
C VAL A 156 -0.91 -66.45 -9.58
N GLU A 157 -1.23 -65.33 -10.22
CA GLU A 157 -2.60 -64.94 -10.57
C GLU A 157 -3.19 -65.84 -11.67
N LYS A 158 -2.37 -66.26 -12.65
CA LYS A 158 -2.78 -67.19 -13.71
C LYS A 158 -2.96 -68.63 -13.23
N TYR A 159 -2.15 -69.06 -12.27
CA TYR A 159 -2.20 -70.40 -11.69
C TYR A 159 -2.36 -70.31 -10.17
N PRO A 160 -3.56 -69.98 -9.66
CA PRO A 160 -3.80 -69.98 -8.24
C PRO A 160 -3.54 -71.40 -7.73
N GLN A 161 -2.49 -71.56 -6.93
CA GLN A 161 -2.17 -72.81 -6.25
C GLN A 161 -3.42 -73.22 -5.47
N GLN A 162 -4.16 -74.23 -5.96
CA GLN A 162 -5.21 -74.88 -5.19
C GLN A 162 -4.53 -75.55 -4.00
N SER A 163 -4.36 -74.81 -2.90
CA SER A 163 -3.88 -75.39 -1.66
C SER A 163 -4.95 -76.37 -1.19
N LYS A 164 -4.72 -77.66 -1.43
CA LYS A 164 -5.47 -78.73 -0.77
C LYS A 164 -5.13 -78.66 0.71
N ARG A 165 -5.87 -77.84 1.47
CA ARG A 165 -5.93 -77.96 2.92
C ARG A 165 -6.58 -79.31 3.21
N ARG A 166 -5.76 -80.33 3.48
CA ARG A 166 -6.24 -81.54 4.12
C ARG A 166 -6.72 -81.14 5.50
N MET A 167 -8.04 -81.02 5.65
CA MET A 167 -8.69 -80.92 6.94
C MET A 167 -8.48 -82.26 7.63
N ILE A 168 -7.60 -82.29 8.61
CA ILE A 168 -7.46 -83.44 9.52
C ILE A 168 -8.61 -83.27 10.52
N ILE A 169 -9.59 -84.17 10.44
CA ILE A 169 -10.65 -84.37 11.45
C ILE A 169 -10.09 -85.30 12.51
#